data_AF-A0AAW7CGS1-F1
#
_entry.id   AF-A0AAW7CGS1-F1
#
_cell.length_a   1.000
_cell.length_b   1.000
_cell.length_c   1.000
_cell.angle_alpha   90.00
_cell.angle_beta   90.00
_cell.angle_gamma   90.00
#
_symmetry.space_group_name_H-M   'P 1'
#
loop_
_entity.id
_entity.type
_entity.pdbx_description
1 polymer ?
#
loop_
_entity_poly.entity_id
_entity_poly.type
_entity_poly.pdbx_seq_one_letter_code
_entity_poly.pdbx_strand_id
1 'polypeptide(L)' 'MVKYKNHLCMEHWIGEGIPDSAIIILKTNCSDEVLGASIKEAFTRCISRKV' A
#
# COMPACT_ATOMS: atom_id res chain seq x y z
N MET A 1 -31.14 -8.88 -13.45
CA MET A 1 -29.69 -9.08 -13.75
C MET A 1 -28.99 -9.20 -12.41
N VAL A 2 -28.61 -10.42 -12.01
CA VAL A 2 -27.96 -10.64 -10.70
C VAL A 2 -26.46 -10.68 -10.93
N LYS A 3 -25.72 -9.71 -10.39
CA LYS A 3 -24.26 -9.65 -10.44
C LYS A 3 -23.72 -10.00 -9.05
N TYR A 4 -23.33 -11.26 -8.88
CA TYR A 4 -22.47 -11.63 -7.77
C TYR A 4 -21.06 -11.09 -8.06
N LYS A 5 -20.56 -10.20 -7.21
CA LYS A 5 -19.13 -9.85 -7.16
C LYS A 5 -18.61 -10.07 -5.76
N ASN A 6 -18.25 -11.32 -5.47
CA ASN A 6 -17.22 -11.59 -4.48
C ASN A 6 -16.00 -12.09 -5.23
N HIS A 7 -15.12 -11.17 -5.59
CA HIS A 7 -13.75 -11.46 -5.98
C HIS A 7 -12.87 -10.41 -5.31
N LEU A 8 -12.56 -10.63 -4.03
CA LEU A 8 -11.43 -9.99 -3.36
C LEU A 8 -10.18 -10.59 -4.02
N CYS A 9 -9.84 -10.10 -5.22
CA CYS A 9 -8.79 -10.67 -6.04
C CYS A 9 -7.45 -10.49 -5.32
N MET A 10 -6.61 -11.51 -5.28
CA MET A 10 -5.21 -11.45 -4.81
C MET A 10 -4.39 -10.36 -5.54
N GLU A 11 -4.89 -9.88 -6.68
CA GLU A 11 -4.26 -8.88 -7.54
C GLU A 11 -4.78 -7.46 -7.29
N HIS A 12 -5.72 -7.27 -6.35
CA HIS A 12 -6.37 -5.98 -6.12
C HIS A 12 -5.94 -5.37 -4.78
N TRP A 13 -5.22 -4.25 -4.86
CA TRP A 13 -4.81 -3.46 -3.72
C TRP A 13 -5.74 -2.25 -3.57
N ILE A 14 -6.33 -2.07 -2.39
CA ILE A 14 -7.16 -0.91 -2.05
C ILE A 14 -6.46 -0.18 -0.90
N GLY A 15 -6.35 1.15 -0.98
CA GLY A 15 -5.82 1.99 0.12
C GLY A 15 -6.79 2.21 1.28
N GLU A 16 -7.99 1.61 1.23
CA GLU A 16 -9.01 1.75 2.27
C GLU A 16 -8.53 1.12 3.58
N GLY A 17 -8.49 1.91 4.65
CA GLY A 17 -8.03 1.48 5.97
C GLY A 17 -6.52 1.65 6.22
N ILE A 18 -5.75 2.17 5.25
CA ILE A 18 -4.37 2.61 5.49
C ILE A 18 -4.44 4.01 6.13
N PRO A 19 -3.94 4.20 7.36
CA PRO A 19 -3.97 5.51 8.01
C PRO A 19 -2.96 6.46 7.33
N ASP A 20 -3.22 7.76 7.37
CA ASP A 20 -2.30 8.76 6.80
C ASP A 20 -0.90 8.70 7.41
N SER A 21 -0.78 8.27 8.67
CA SER A 21 0.50 8.02 9.34
C SER A 21 1.34 6.91 8.69
N ALA A 22 0.73 6.02 7.91
CA ALA A 22 1.42 5.00 7.16
C ALA A 22 2.00 5.52 5.83
N ILE A 23 1.55 6.67 5.33
CA ILE A 23 2.06 7.29 4.11
C ILE A 23 3.47 7.85 4.37
N ILE A 24 4.41 7.51 3.47
CA ILE A 24 5.76 8.07 3.49
C ILE A 24 5.83 9.17 2.44
N ILE A 25 6.14 10.40 2.87
CA ILE A 25 6.28 11.56 1.99
C ILE A 25 7.76 11.85 1.80
N LEU A 26 8.22 11.81 0.54
CA LEU A 26 9.59 12.13 0.16
C LEU A 26 9.67 13.44 -0.61
N LYS A 27 10.81 14.12 -0.49
CA LYS A 27 11.15 15.23 -1.39
C LYS A 27 11.51 14.67 -2.76
N THR A 28 11.19 15.41 -3.81
CA THR A 28 11.43 15.00 -5.21
C THR A 28 12.89 14.81 -5.58
N ASN A 29 13.82 15.32 -4.76
CA ASN A 29 15.27 15.24 -4.96
C ASN A 29 15.96 14.32 -3.93
N CYS A 30 15.25 13.36 -3.34
CA CYS A 30 15.88 12.36 -2.46
C CYS A 30 16.86 11.49 -3.27
N SER A 31 17.91 11.00 -2.62
CA SER A 31 18.84 10.06 -3.27
C SER A 31 18.19 8.69 -3.48
N ASP A 32 18.75 7.89 -4.38
CA ASP A 32 18.25 6.55 -4.70
C ASP A 32 18.30 5.62 -3.48
N GLU A 33 19.28 5.80 -2.59
CA GLU A 33 19.38 5.03 -1.34
C GLU A 33 18.23 5.36 -0.38
N VAL A 34 17.87 6.65 -0.27
CA VAL A 34 16.74 7.10 0.56
C VAL A 34 15.43 6.59 -0.04
N LEU A 35 15.26 6.70 -1.36
CA LEU A 35 14.10 6.17 -2.05
C LEU A 35 13.95 4.66 -1.82
N GLY A 36 15.03 3.90 -2.01
CA GLY A 36 15.03 2.46 -1.80
C GLY A 36 14.72 2.05 -0.36
N ALA A 37 15.25 2.77 0.63
CA ALA A 37 14.96 2.54 2.04
C ALA A 37 13.48 2.81 2.37
N SER A 38 12.93 3.92 1.87
CA SER A 38 11.53 4.28 2.08
C SER A 38 10.54 3.33 1.41
N ILE A 39 10.87 2.79 0.23
CA ILE A 39 10.04 1.75 -0.41
C ILE A 39 9.98 0.50 0.47
N LYS A 40 11.12 0.05 1.02
CA LYS A 40 11.17 -1.09 1.96
C LYS A 40 10.31 -0.82 3.20
N GLU A 41 10.40 0.37 3.75
CA GLU A 41 9.59 0.78 4.91
C GLU A 41 8.09 0.86 4.57
N ALA A 42 7.72 1.33 3.38
CA ALA A 42 6.32 1.34 2.96
C ALA A 42 5.73 -0.07 2.93
N PHE A 43 6.49 -1.06 2.45
CA PHE A 43 6.04 -2.45 2.42
C PHE A 43 5.85 -3.06 3.81
N THR A 44 6.59 -2.64 4.84
CA THR A 44 6.36 -3.13 6.21
C THR A 44 5.09 -2.57 6.83
N ARG A 45 4.59 -1.44 6.31
CA ARG A 45 3.33 -0.80 6.75
C ARG A 45 2.10 -1.33 6.02
N CYS A 46 2.27 -2.18 5.00
CA CYS A 46 1.16 -2.83 4.31
C CYS A 46 0.38 -3.72 5.28
N ILE A 47 -0.91 -3.44 5.45
CA ILE A 47 -1.80 -4.28 6.25
C ILE A 47 -2.30 -5.41 5.36
N SER A 48 -1.82 -6.63 5.61
CA SER A 48 -2.52 -7.81 5.09
C SER A 48 -3.83 -7.96 5.85
N ARG A 49 -4.98 -7.90 5.17
CA ARG A 49 -6.27 -8.26 5.75
C ARG A 49 -6.18 -9.73 6.18
N LYS A 50 -5.85 -9.99 7.45
CA LYS A 50 -6.10 -11.31 8.05
C LYS A 50 -7.62 -11.48 8.08
N VAL A 51 -8.11 -12.35 7.21
CA VAL A 51 -9.48 -12.88 7.24
C VAL A 51 -9.72 -13.64 8.54
#